data_AF-A0A944HM77-F1
#
_entry.id   AF-A0A944HM77-F1
#
_cell.length_a   1.000
_cell.length_b   1.000
_cell.length_c   1.000
_cell.angle_alpha   90.00
_cell.angle_beta   90.00
_cell.angle_gamma   90.00
#
_symmetry.space_group_name_H-M   'P 1'
#
loop_
_entity.id
_entity.type
_entity.pdbx_description
1 polymer ?
#
loop_
_entity_poly.entity_id
_entity_poly.type
_entity_poly.pdbx_seq_one_letter_code
_entity_poly.pdbx_strand_id
1 'polypeptide(L)'
;MSPNGSDRSSRRPVRRKLLQALAAGAVLATASGCTYKDFPRLGMPTPVTEEAPRILSLWQGSWAAALVVGVLVWGLIIWSVIFHRRSRTKVKIPQQTRYNMPIEALYTAVPIIIVSVLFYFTARDENKLLTNPDKPQHVVNVVGFQWSWAFNYMEDVDGNTATPAKPLRENKELDAIPDRFLTKAPQGAEGVYEVGTPGDRNPQNGNPGPTLWLPKGETVQFVLTSRDVIHSFWVVPFLMKQDVIPGHTNSFTVTPNKEGTFMGKCAELCGQDHSRMLFNVKVVSPERYKAHLKELAAKGQTGYQPAGIAQTDHAKNAETKNK
;
A
#
# COMPACT_ATOMS: atom_id res chain seq x y z
N MET A 1 68.48 -7.49 43.75
CA MET A 1 68.04 -6.19 43.18
C MET A 1 67.42 -6.47 41.82
N SER A 2 66.14 -6.26 41.47
CA SER A 2 64.92 -5.86 42.18
C SER A 2 63.76 -6.62 41.48
N PRO A 3 62.86 -7.30 42.22
CA PRO A 3 61.69 -7.96 41.67
C PRO A 3 60.48 -7.02 41.80
N ASN A 4 60.00 -6.41 40.72
CA ASN A 4 58.63 -5.85 40.58
C ASN A 4 58.50 -5.09 39.26
N GLY A 5 58.24 -5.81 38.17
CA GLY A 5 57.73 -5.24 36.92
C GLY A 5 56.21 -5.39 36.88
N SER A 6 55.47 -4.49 37.53
CA SER A 6 54.01 -4.48 37.47
C SER A 6 53.55 -3.86 36.15
N ASP A 7 53.33 -4.67 35.12
CA ASP A 7 52.60 -4.23 33.92
C ASP A 7 51.11 -4.05 34.26
N ARG A 8 50.77 -2.84 34.72
CA ARG A 8 49.38 -2.40 34.84
C ARG A 8 48.83 -2.18 33.43
N SER A 9 48.30 -3.25 32.83
CA SER A 9 47.43 -3.17 31.65
C SER A 9 46.29 -2.16 31.92
N SER A 10 46.41 -0.98 31.33
CA SER A 10 45.44 0.10 31.39
C SER A 10 44.07 -0.40 30.90
N ARG A 11 43.15 -0.68 31.84
CA ARG A 11 41.73 -1.00 31.58
C ARG A 11 40.93 0.21 31.06
N ARG A 12 41.56 1.16 30.36
CA ARG A 12 40.94 2.43 29.93
C ARG A 12 40.32 2.49 28.51
N PRO A 13 40.43 1.52 27.57
CA PRO A 13 39.87 1.75 26.23
C PRO A 13 38.36 1.44 26.12
N VAL A 14 37.79 0.62 27.02
CA VAL A 14 36.39 0.15 26.89
C VAL A 14 35.39 1.25 27.22
N ARG A 15 35.65 2.07 28.25
CA ARG A 15 34.74 3.14 28.67
C ARG A 15 34.62 4.25 27.60
N ARG A 16 35.72 4.53 26.90
CA ARG A 16 35.78 5.53 25.81
C ARG A 16 35.06 5.04 24.55
N LYS A 17 35.21 3.76 24.19
CA LYS A 17 34.47 3.13 23.09
C LYS A 17 32.96 3.01 23.37
N LEU A 18 32.57 2.75 24.62
CA LEU A 18 31.16 2.72 25.02
C LEU A 18 30.52 4.11 24.91
N LEU A 19 31.20 5.16 25.37
CA LEU A 19 30.74 6.55 25.23
C LEU A 19 30.65 6.98 23.77
N GLN A 20 31.60 6.58 22.92
CA GLN A 20 31.56 6.85 21.49
C GLN A 20 30.42 6.09 20.78
N ALA A 21 30.15 4.84 21.17
CA ALA A 21 29.04 4.06 20.64
C ALA A 21 27.68 4.63 21.09
N LEU A 22 27.57 5.07 22.35
CA LEU A 22 26.37 5.73 22.86
C LEU A 22 26.14 7.09 22.19
N ALA A 23 27.21 7.87 21.97
CA ALA A 23 27.11 9.13 21.23
C ALA A 23 26.72 8.91 19.76
N ALA A 24 27.29 7.91 19.09
CA ALA A 24 26.90 7.55 17.73
C ALA A 24 25.45 7.04 17.66
N GLY A 25 25.01 6.24 18.64
CA GLY A 25 23.62 5.80 18.76
C GLY A 25 22.66 6.96 19.02
N ALA A 26 23.05 7.92 19.86
CA ALA A 26 22.26 9.12 20.12
C ALA A 26 22.17 10.03 18.89
N VAL A 27 23.27 10.22 18.14
CA VAL A 27 23.27 10.97 16.88
C VAL A 27 22.44 10.27 15.82
N LEU A 28 22.49 8.94 15.71
CA LEU A 28 21.61 8.18 14.81
C LEU A 28 20.12 8.32 15.19
N ALA A 29 19.81 8.33 16.48
CA ALA A 29 18.45 8.50 16.99
C ALA A 29 17.92 9.93 16.81
N THR A 30 18.76 10.96 16.85
CA THR A 30 18.36 12.37 16.66
C THR A 30 18.46 12.85 15.21
N ALA A 31 19.27 12.20 14.37
CA ALA A 31 19.38 12.49 12.94
C ALA A 31 18.27 11.82 12.11
N SER A 32 17.56 10.83 12.64
CA SER A 32 16.30 10.36 12.05
C SER A 32 15.22 11.41 12.31
N GLY A 33 14.87 12.21 11.28
CA GLY A 33 13.84 13.26 11.33
C GLY A 33 12.40 12.76 11.55
N CYS A 34 12.22 11.71 12.33
CA CYS A 34 10.92 11.20 12.73
C CYS A 34 10.27 12.18 13.71
N THR A 35 9.19 12.83 13.30
CA THR A 35 8.30 13.48 14.27
C THR A 35 7.82 12.40 15.24
N TYR A 36 7.67 12.70 16.54
CA TYR A 36 7.21 11.72 17.54
C TYR A 36 5.87 11.05 17.18
N LYS A 37 5.05 11.70 16.32
CA LYS A 37 3.80 11.18 15.77
C LYS A 37 4.00 10.12 14.65
N ASP A 38 5.20 10.01 14.10
CA ASP A 38 5.55 9.12 12.98
C ASP A 38 6.21 7.84 13.50
N PHE A 39 6.89 7.93 14.65
CA PHE A 39 7.53 6.79 15.32
C PHE A 39 6.61 5.58 15.52
N PRO A 40 5.37 5.72 16.06
CA PRO A 40 4.50 4.56 16.26
C PRO A 40 4.07 3.90 14.95
N ARG A 41 4.23 4.57 13.79
CA ARG A 41 3.82 4.04 12.49
C ARG A 41 4.90 3.20 11.80
N LEU A 42 6.11 3.17 12.34
CA LEU A 42 7.22 2.34 11.85
C LEU A 42 7.45 2.51 10.33
N GLY A 43 7.47 3.76 9.87
CA GLY A 43 7.70 4.10 8.46
C GLY A 43 6.45 4.15 7.58
N MET A 44 5.26 3.83 8.10
CA MET A 44 4.00 3.93 7.34
C MET A 44 3.48 5.37 7.24
N PRO A 45 2.93 5.78 6.08
CA PRO A 45 2.31 7.09 5.92
C PRO A 45 1.06 7.22 6.79
N THR A 46 0.54 8.45 6.91
CA THR A 46 -0.63 8.70 7.75
C THR A 46 -1.85 8.14 7.04
N PRO A 47 -2.67 7.29 7.67
CA PRO A 47 -3.94 6.85 7.11
C PRO A 47 -4.83 8.04 6.73
N VAL A 48 -5.48 7.97 5.57
CA VAL A 48 -6.43 9.01 5.09
C VAL A 48 -7.76 8.45 4.63
N THR A 49 -8.01 7.18 4.94
CA THR A 49 -9.30 6.50 4.74
C THR A 49 -9.73 5.82 6.03
N GLU A 50 -11.00 5.42 6.13
CA GLU A 50 -11.53 4.65 7.26
C GLU A 50 -10.94 3.23 7.35
N GLU A 51 -10.50 2.68 6.22
CA GLU A 51 -9.99 1.31 6.11
C GLU A 51 -8.50 1.20 6.50
N ALA A 52 -7.70 2.23 6.16
CA ALA A 52 -6.26 2.25 6.36
C ALA A 52 -5.79 2.02 7.83
N PRO A 53 -6.46 2.51 8.89
CA PRO A 53 -6.09 2.22 10.28
C PRO A 53 -6.10 0.72 10.63
N ARG A 54 -6.94 -0.09 9.97
CA ARG A 54 -6.92 -1.56 10.14
C ARG A 54 -5.58 -2.13 9.67
N ILE A 55 -5.13 -1.72 8.49
CA ILE A 55 -3.84 -2.14 7.92
C ILE A 55 -2.68 -1.69 8.80
N LEU A 56 -2.73 -0.45 9.28
CA LEU A 56 -1.71 0.10 10.17
C LEU A 56 -1.62 -0.66 11.50
N SER A 57 -2.74 -1.02 12.11
CA SER A 57 -2.73 -1.75 13.39
C SER A 57 -2.21 -3.19 13.22
N LEU A 58 -2.54 -3.86 12.12
CA LEU A 58 -1.96 -5.17 11.78
C LEU A 58 -0.45 -5.08 11.53
N TRP A 59 0.03 -4.03 10.83
CA TRP A 59 1.45 -3.75 10.64
C TRP A 59 2.19 -3.55 11.96
N GLN A 60 1.64 -2.71 12.85
CA GLN A 60 2.20 -2.46 14.17
C GLN A 60 2.28 -3.74 15.02
N GLY A 61 1.21 -4.53 15.04
CA GLY A 61 1.18 -5.81 15.74
C GLY A 61 2.21 -6.81 15.19
N SER A 62 2.33 -6.89 13.85
CA SER A 62 3.29 -7.76 13.17
C SER A 62 4.73 -7.38 13.49
N TRP A 63 5.05 -6.07 13.47
CA TRP A 63 6.37 -5.59 13.86
C TRP A 63 6.68 -5.80 15.34
N ALA A 64 5.70 -5.60 16.22
CA ALA A 64 5.89 -5.88 17.64
C ALA A 64 6.25 -7.37 17.86
N ALA A 65 5.52 -8.29 17.21
CA ALA A 65 5.83 -9.72 17.25
C ALA A 65 7.22 -10.03 16.66
N ALA A 66 7.55 -9.46 15.50
CA ALA A 66 8.86 -9.63 14.86
C ALA A 66 10.00 -9.10 15.73
N LEU A 67 9.83 -7.97 16.41
CA LEU A 67 10.82 -7.41 17.32
C LEU A 67 11.01 -8.28 18.57
N VAL A 68 9.95 -8.85 19.14
CA VAL A 68 10.07 -9.79 20.27
C VAL A 68 10.91 -11.00 19.89
N VAL A 69 10.61 -11.61 18.73
CA VAL A 69 11.39 -12.75 18.21
C VAL A 69 12.83 -12.32 17.89
N GLY A 70 12.99 -11.17 17.23
CA GLY A 70 14.30 -10.62 16.87
C GLY A 70 15.19 -10.38 18.07
N VAL A 71 14.68 -9.76 19.13
CA VAL A 71 15.40 -9.52 20.39
C VAL A 71 15.78 -10.83 21.06
N LEU A 72 14.90 -11.84 21.06
CA LEU A 72 15.22 -13.17 21.59
C LEU A 72 16.38 -13.80 20.83
N VAL A 73 16.31 -13.83 19.50
CA VAL A 73 17.35 -14.44 18.65
C VAL A 73 18.68 -13.67 18.76
N TRP A 74 18.65 -12.35 18.68
CA TRP A 74 19.84 -11.51 18.88
C TRP A 74 20.43 -11.70 20.27
N GLY A 75 19.59 -11.78 21.31
CA GLY A 75 20.00 -12.08 22.67
C GLY A 75 20.75 -13.42 22.78
N LEU A 76 20.20 -14.49 22.19
CA LEU A 76 20.83 -15.81 22.18
C LEU A 76 22.16 -15.83 21.40
N ILE A 77 22.23 -15.13 20.27
CA ILE A 77 23.46 -15.00 19.47
C ILE A 77 24.52 -14.23 20.27
N ILE A 78 24.17 -13.07 20.80
CA ILE A 78 25.08 -12.22 21.58
C ILE A 78 25.56 -12.97 22.84
N TRP A 79 24.65 -13.66 23.53
CA TRP A 79 24.98 -14.52 24.66
C TRP A 79 26.00 -15.59 24.28
N SER A 80 25.79 -16.28 23.16
CA SER A 80 26.69 -17.32 22.66
C SER A 80 28.06 -16.74 22.32
N VAL A 81 28.11 -15.59 21.64
CA VAL A 81 29.35 -14.91 21.25
C VAL A 81 30.14 -14.41 22.47
N ILE A 82 29.48 -13.96 23.53
CA ILE A 82 30.16 -13.41 24.72
C ILE A 82 30.59 -14.53 25.68
N PHE A 83 29.69 -15.46 26.01
CA PHE A 83 29.92 -16.44 27.08
C PHE A 83 30.56 -17.74 26.59
N HIS A 84 30.31 -18.14 25.34
CA HIS A 84 30.81 -19.42 24.79
C HIS A 84 32.01 -19.23 23.86
N ARG A 85 32.51 -18.00 23.70
CA ARG A 85 33.74 -17.74 22.95
C ARG A 85 34.94 -18.36 23.66
N ARG A 86 35.80 -18.99 22.87
CA ARG A 86 37.06 -19.62 23.34
C ARG A 86 37.96 -18.60 24.05
N SER A 87 38.34 -18.90 25.28
CA SER A 87 39.37 -18.18 26.01
C SER A 87 40.76 -18.52 25.46
N ARG A 88 41.68 -17.55 25.45
CA ARG A 88 43.07 -17.72 24.99
C ARG A 88 43.86 -18.73 25.83
N THR A 89 43.46 -18.98 27.06
CA THR A 89 44.24 -19.74 28.06
C THR A 89 43.72 -21.15 28.35
N LYS A 90 42.51 -21.50 27.88
CA LYS A 90 41.91 -22.83 28.13
C LYS A 90 41.65 -23.55 26.81
N VAL A 91 42.38 -24.63 26.59
CA VAL A 91 42.17 -25.56 25.46
C VAL A 91 41.36 -26.75 25.97
N LYS A 92 40.04 -26.60 26.00
CA LYS A 92 39.10 -27.68 26.34
C LYS A 92 38.09 -27.81 25.22
N ILE A 93 37.81 -29.03 24.80
CA ILE A 93 36.78 -29.35 23.80
C ILE A 93 35.40 -29.20 24.49
N PRO A 94 34.41 -28.53 23.87
CA PRO A 94 33.07 -28.39 24.45
C PRO A 94 32.35 -29.73 24.53
N GLN A 95 31.32 -29.81 25.39
CA GLN A 95 30.47 -31.00 25.49
C GLN A 95 29.76 -31.23 24.14
N GLN A 96 29.85 -32.47 23.62
CA GLN A 96 29.21 -32.85 22.37
C GLN A 96 27.81 -33.40 22.66
N THR A 97 26.79 -32.57 22.48
CA THR A 97 25.38 -32.97 22.56
C THR A 97 24.80 -33.06 21.14
N ARG A 98 24.13 -34.16 20.80
CA ARG A 98 23.59 -34.39 19.43
C ARG A 98 22.10 -34.08 19.28
N TYR A 99 21.27 -34.42 20.27
CA TYR A 99 19.82 -34.25 20.19
C TYR A 99 19.25 -33.85 21.55
N ASN A 100 18.16 -33.07 21.51
CA ASN A 100 17.37 -32.72 22.69
C ASN A 100 15.90 -32.61 22.29
N MET A 101 15.22 -33.75 22.17
CA MET A 101 13.83 -33.82 21.68
C MET A 101 12.88 -32.79 22.32
N PRO A 102 12.91 -32.53 23.65
CA PRO A 102 12.09 -31.48 24.25
C PRO A 102 12.32 -30.07 23.68
N ILE A 103 13.58 -29.64 23.48
CA ILE A 103 13.85 -28.30 22.92
C ILE A 103 13.48 -28.25 21.43
N GLU A 104 13.65 -29.36 20.72
CA GLU A 104 13.31 -29.49 19.31
C GLU A 104 11.80 -29.38 19.08
N ALA A 105 11.01 -30.03 19.93
CA ALA A 105 9.57 -29.86 19.94
C ALA A 105 9.16 -28.41 20.24
N LEU A 106 9.81 -27.75 21.21
CA LEU A 106 9.51 -26.38 21.60
C LEU A 106 9.71 -25.38 20.44
N TYR A 107 10.90 -25.36 19.82
CA TYR A 107 11.18 -24.40 18.74
C TYR A 107 10.45 -24.75 17.43
N THR A 108 9.82 -25.92 17.33
CA THR A 108 8.96 -26.29 16.19
C THR A 108 7.52 -25.83 16.43
N ALA A 109 6.96 -26.13 17.61
CA ALA A 109 5.59 -25.78 17.94
C ALA A 109 5.36 -24.27 18.10
N VAL A 110 6.31 -23.56 18.72
CA VAL A 110 6.16 -22.12 18.99
C VAL A 110 6.03 -21.29 17.69
N PRO A 111 6.90 -21.43 16.66
CA PRO A 111 6.73 -20.72 15.40
C PRO A 111 5.41 -21.05 14.69
N ILE A 112 4.96 -22.31 14.73
CA ILE A 112 3.68 -22.72 14.12
C ILE A 112 2.52 -21.95 14.78
N ILE A 113 2.52 -21.83 16.11
CA ILE A 113 1.49 -21.07 16.83
C ILE A 113 1.56 -19.59 16.47
N ILE A 114 2.75 -19.00 16.44
CA ILE A 114 2.94 -17.58 16.09
C ILE A 114 2.39 -17.29 14.69
N VAL A 115 2.76 -18.12 13.70
CA VAL A 115 2.28 -17.99 12.31
C VAL A 115 0.78 -18.19 12.23
N SER A 116 0.22 -19.17 12.95
CA SER A 116 -1.24 -19.43 12.94
C SER A 116 -2.04 -18.25 13.47
N VAL A 117 -1.57 -17.62 14.55
CA VAL A 117 -2.20 -16.42 15.12
C VAL A 117 -2.11 -15.25 14.15
N LEU A 118 -0.94 -15.01 13.56
CA LEU A 118 -0.76 -13.94 12.57
C LEU A 118 -1.65 -14.15 11.34
N PHE A 119 -1.74 -15.38 10.85
CA PHE A 119 -2.59 -15.76 9.73
C PHE A 119 -4.06 -15.49 10.01
N TYR A 120 -4.56 -15.86 11.21
CA TYR A 120 -5.94 -15.59 11.61
C TYR A 120 -6.28 -14.09 11.54
N PHE A 121 -5.44 -13.23 12.12
CA PHE A 121 -5.67 -11.78 12.09
C PHE A 121 -5.57 -11.21 10.67
N THR A 122 -4.62 -11.71 9.87
CA THR A 122 -4.45 -11.32 8.47
C THR A 122 -5.69 -11.64 7.65
N ALA A 123 -6.15 -12.91 7.66
CA ALA A 123 -7.31 -13.33 6.89
C ALA A 123 -8.60 -12.61 7.33
N ARG A 124 -8.78 -12.38 8.64
CA ARG A 124 -9.92 -11.63 9.17
C ARG A 124 -9.96 -10.20 8.64
N ASP A 125 -8.82 -9.52 8.65
CA ASP A 125 -8.75 -8.11 8.29
C ASP A 125 -8.73 -7.92 6.77
N GLU A 126 -8.10 -8.82 6.01
CA GLU A 126 -8.17 -8.88 4.55
C GLU A 126 -9.61 -9.04 4.06
N ASN A 127 -10.36 -10.00 4.60
CA ASN A 127 -11.75 -10.24 4.18
C ASN A 127 -12.63 -8.99 4.40
N LYS A 128 -12.39 -8.23 5.47
CA LYS A 128 -13.08 -6.96 5.72
C LYS A 128 -12.71 -5.87 4.72
N LEU A 129 -11.44 -5.79 4.32
CA LEU A 129 -10.97 -4.79 3.35
C LEU A 129 -11.47 -5.08 1.93
N LEU A 130 -11.61 -6.36 1.58
CA LEU A 130 -12.08 -6.80 0.26
C LEU A 130 -13.61 -6.87 0.15
N THR A 131 -14.34 -6.69 1.27
CA THR A 131 -15.80 -6.66 1.25
C THR A 131 -16.26 -5.31 0.69
N ASN A 132 -16.77 -5.33 -0.55
CA ASN A 132 -17.34 -4.13 -1.18
C ASN A 132 -18.80 -3.96 -0.75
N PRO A 133 -19.25 -2.75 -0.40
CA PRO A 133 -20.65 -2.48 -0.14
C PRO A 133 -21.49 -2.74 -1.41
N ASP A 134 -22.75 -3.14 -1.20
CA ASP A 134 -23.69 -3.37 -2.30
C ASP A 134 -24.04 -2.07 -3.02
N LYS A 135 -24.09 -0.96 -2.28
CA LYS A 135 -24.42 0.38 -2.77
C LYS A 135 -23.35 1.39 -2.31
N PRO A 136 -22.22 1.52 -3.03
CA PRO A 136 -21.30 2.63 -2.81
C PRO A 136 -21.98 3.97 -3.16
N GLN A 137 -21.48 5.08 -2.62
CA GLN A 137 -22.00 6.41 -2.95
C GLN A 137 -21.47 6.89 -4.30
N HIS A 138 -20.24 6.50 -4.64
CA HIS A 138 -19.58 6.85 -5.89
C HIS A 138 -18.92 5.63 -6.53
N VAL A 139 -18.93 5.59 -7.85
CA VAL A 139 -18.21 4.58 -8.63
C VAL A 139 -17.26 5.28 -9.58
N VAL A 140 -15.97 4.97 -9.46
CA VAL A 140 -14.93 5.50 -10.34
C VAL A 140 -14.24 4.34 -11.03
N ASN A 141 -14.26 4.33 -12.35
CA ASN A 141 -13.43 3.41 -13.11
C ASN A 141 -12.03 4.00 -13.30
N VAL A 142 -11.05 3.28 -12.81
CA VAL A 142 -9.64 3.61 -12.94
C VAL A 142 -9.06 2.78 -14.06
N VAL A 143 -8.64 3.46 -15.12
CA VAL A 143 -8.10 2.84 -16.33
C VAL A 143 -6.59 3.02 -16.36
N GLY A 144 -5.86 1.91 -16.28
CA GLY A 144 -4.43 1.88 -16.56
C GLY A 144 -4.17 1.73 -18.07
N PHE A 145 -3.27 2.54 -18.61
CA PHE A 145 -2.78 2.40 -19.98
C PHE A 145 -1.34 2.87 -20.12
N GLN A 146 -0.64 2.50 -21.17
CA GLN A 146 0.75 2.88 -21.42
C GLN A 146 0.84 4.36 -21.83
N TRP A 147 1.47 5.25 -21.05
CA TRP A 147 1.95 5.10 -19.66
C TRP A 147 1.35 6.20 -18.78
N SER A 148 0.03 6.11 -18.54
CA SER A 148 -0.73 7.06 -17.75
C SER A 148 -2.03 6.44 -17.21
N TRP A 149 -2.85 7.27 -16.58
CA TRP A 149 -4.13 6.90 -15.98
C TRP A 149 -5.27 7.71 -16.60
N ALA A 150 -6.44 7.10 -16.67
CA ALA A 150 -7.70 7.80 -16.84
C ALA A 150 -8.64 7.44 -15.69
N PHE A 151 -9.40 8.43 -15.22
CA PHE A 151 -10.39 8.31 -14.17
C PHE A 151 -11.75 8.64 -14.77
N ASN A 152 -12.56 7.61 -14.92
CA ASN A 152 -13.93 7.69 -15.40
C ASN A 152 -14.85 7.81 -14.19
N TYR A 153 -15.44 8.97 -13.97
CA TYR A 153 -16.43 9.19 -12.91
C TYR A 153 -17.79 8.75 -13.43
N MET A 154 -18.30 7.61 -12.92
CA MET A 154 -19.62 7.10 -13.30
C MET A 154 -20.70 7.78 -12.48
N GLU A 155 -20.88 9.06 -12.73
CA GLU A 155 -21.81 9.92 -12.00
C GLU A 155 -22.79 10.56 -12.97
N ASP A 156 -23.97 10.91 -12.44
CA ASP A 156 -24.89 11.82 -13.12
C ASP A 156 -24.43 13.25 -12.85
N VAL A 157 -24.17 14.01 -13.93
CA VAL A 157 -23.66 15.38 -13.86
C VAL A 157 -24.70 16.31 -14.43
N ASP A 158 -25.44 17.01 -13.55
CA ASP A 158 -26.49 17.95 -13.97
C ASP A 158 -25.94 18.93 -15.04
N GLY A 159 -26.53 18.90 -16.23
CA GLY A 159 -26.25 19.88 -17.30
C GLY A 159 -25.30 19.42 -18.41
N ASN A 160 -24.90 18.14 -18.46
CA ASN A 160 -24.23 17.60 -19.65
C ASN A 160 -25.26 17.38 -20.78
N THR A 161 -25.39 18.37 -21.65
CA THR A 161 -26.29 18.31 -22.83
C THR A 161 -25.66 17.60 -24.02
N ALA A 162 -24.40 17.15 -23.91
CA ALA A 162 -23.61 16.64 -25.02
C ALA A 162 -23.71 15.11 -25.21
N THR A 163 -24.08 14.37 -24.17
CA THR A 163 -24.17 12.91 -24.21
C THR A 163 -25.55 12.50 -23.71
N PRO A 164 -26.42 11.89 -24.53
CA PRO A 164 -27.70 11.38 -24.03
C PRO A 164 -27.45 10.37 -22.91
N ALA A 165 -28.16 10.47 -21.80
CA ALA A 165 -28.22 9.44 -20.75
C ALA A 165 -28.60 8.09 -21.37
N LYS A 166 -27.60 7.31 -21.76
CA LYS A 166 -27.75 5.91 -22.18
C LYS A 166 -27.51 5.02 -20.97
N PRO A 167 -28.15 3.84 -20.91
CA PRO A 167 -27.74 2.82 -19.95
C PRO A 167 -26.23 2.61 -20.04
N LEU A 168 -25.53 2.57 -18.91
CA LEU A 168 -24.07 2.39 -18.87
C LEU A 168 -23.60 1.20 -19.72
N ARG A 169 -24.42 0.14 -19.77
CA ARG A 169 -24.13 -1.07 -20.53
C ARG A 169 -24.13 -0.87 -22.05
N GLU A 170 -24.84 0.13 -22.57
CA GLU A 170 -24.84 0.44 -24.00
C GLU A 170 -23.64 1.27 -24.43
N ASN A 171 -22.81 1.72 -23.47
CA ASN A 171 -21.61 2.48 -23.76
C ASN A 171 -20.45 1.54 -24.12
N LYS A 172 -19.99 1.63 -25.36
CA LYS A 172 -18.86 0.83 -25.88
C LYS A 172 -17.56 1.04 -25.10
N GLU A 173 -17.37 2.22 -24.55
CA GLU A 173 -16.17 2.53 -23.76
C GLU A 173 -16.13 1.75 -22.45
N LEU A 174 -17.27 1.25 -21.97
CA LEU A 174 -17.37 0.48 -20.72
C LEU A 174 -17.51 -1.04 -20.96
N ASP A 175 -17.41 -1.53 -22.20
CA ASP A 175 -17.64 -2.94 -22.54
C ASP A 175 -16.71 -3.92 -21.80
N ALA A 176 -15.53 -3.47 -21.39
CA ALA A 176 -14.56 -4.25 -20.64
C ALA A 176 -14.96 -4.46 -19.16
N ILE A 177 -15.94 -3.72 -18.65
CA ILE A 177 -16.38 -3.79 -17.25
C ILE A 177 -17.55 -4.78 -17.12
N PRO A 178 -17.46 -5.78 -16.23
CA PRO A 178 -18.57 -6.68 -15.93
C PRO A 178 -19.82 -5.98 -15.39
N ASP A 179 -20.99 -6.49 -15.76
CA ASP A 179 -22.30 -5.92 -15.39
C ASP A 179 -22.46 -5.73 -13.87
N ARG A 180 -21.92 -6.65 -13.05
CA ARG A 180 -21.98 -6.58 -11.58
C ARG A 180 -21.35 -5.31 -10.97
N PHE A 181 -20.47 -4.64 -11.72
CA PHE A 181 -19.86 -3.38 -11.30
C PHE A 181 -20.62 -2.19 -11.88
N LEU A 182 -21.13 -2.30 -13.11
CA LEU A 182 -21.93 -1.25 -13.74
C LEU A 182 -23.28 -1.04 -13.01
N THR A 183 -23.88 -2.10 -12.47
CA THR A 183 -25.13 -2.01 -11.69
C THR A 183 -25.00 -1.25 -10.38
N LYS A 184 -23.76 -1.04 -9.89
CA LYS A 184 -23.49 -0.28 -8.67
C LYS A 184 -23.41 1.22 -8.88
N ALA A 185 -23.22 1.67 -10.12
CA ALA A 185 -23.23 3.09 -10.46
C ALA A 185 -24.68 3.62 -10.60
N PRO A 186 -24.91 4.93 -10.39
CA PRO A 186 -26.21 5.56 -10.60
C PRO A 186 -26.78 5.30 -12.01
N GLN A 187 -28.10 5.08 -12.08
CA GLN A 187 -28.79 5.01 -13.37
C GLN A 187 -28.76 6.38 -14.04
N GLY A 188 -28.42 6.42 -15.32
CA GLY A 188 -28.29 7.69 -16.07
C GLY A 188 -26.96 8.40 -15.86
N ALA A 189 -25.96 7.75 -15.25
CA ALA A 189 -24.61 8.29 -15.20
C ALA A 189 -24.04 8.52 -16.62
N GLU A 190 -24.09 9.77 -17.08
CA GLU A 190 -23.55 10.17 -18.37
C GLU A 190 -22.01 10.18 -18.36
N GLY A 191 -21.45 10.44 -17.18
CA GLY A 191 -20.03 10.34 -16.91
C GLY A 191 -19.22 11.56 -17.36
N VAL A 192 -18.13 11.78 -16.63
CA VAL A 192 -17.05 12.68 -17.01
C VAL A 192 -15.72 11.96 -16.75
N TYR A 193 -14.66 12.42 -17.39
CA TYR A 193 -13.36 11.80 -17.21
C TYR A 193 -12.23 12.81 -16.98
N GLU A 194 -11.21 12.37 -16.26
CA GLU A 194 -9.89 12.99 -16.27
C GLU A 194 -8.87 12.01 -16.83
N VAL A 195 -8.02 12.46 -17.75
CA VAL A 195 -7.00 11.62 -18.38
C VAL A 195 -5.69 12.37 -18.40
N GLY A 196 -4.59 11.65 -18.14
CA GLY A 196 -3.27 12.24 -18.09
C GLY A 196 -2.36 11.76 -19.21
N THR A 197 -1.16 12.31 -19.22
CA THR A 197 -0.01 11.80 -19.97
C THR A 197 1.08 11.35 -18.99
N PRO A 198 2.06 10.52 -19.42
CA PRO A 198 3.21 10.19 -18.57
C PRO A 198 3.90 11.48 -18.15
N GLY A 199 4.08 11.68 -16.85
CA GLY A 199 4.64 12.94 -16.37
C GLY A 199 5.82 12.72 -15.43
N ASP A 200 6.73 13.68 -15.51
CA ASP A 200 7.88 13.74 -14.62
C ASP A 200 7.47 14.37 -13.29
N ARG A 201 8.09 13.92 -12.19
CA ARG A 201 7.99 14.63 -10.91
C ARG A 201 8.53 16.04 -11.11
N ASN A 202 7.63 17.01 -11.18
CA ASN A 202 7.98 18.42 -11.20
C ASN A 202 7.84 18.97 -9.76
N PRO A 203 8.97 19.27 -9.08
CA PRO A 203 8.96 19.79 -7.72
C PRO A 203 8.32 21.18 -7.59
N GLN A 204 8.18 21.93 -8.68
CA GLN A 204 7.68 23.30 -8.71
C GLN A 204 6.15 23.39 -8.84
N ASN A 205 5.50 22.47 -9.56
CA ASN A 205 4.05 22.48 -9.77
C ASN A 205 3.31 21.41 -8.94
N GLY A 206 4.04 20.53 -8.25
CA GLY A 206 3.50 19.49 -7.37
C GLY A 206 2.63 18.45 -8.09
N ASN A 207 2.65 18.41 -9.43
CA ASN A 207 1.67 17.65 -10.20
C ASN A 207 2.30 16.95 -11.41
N PRO A 208 2.64 15.64 -11.30
CA PRO A 208 3.22 14.88 -12.39
C PRO A 208 2.21 14.12 -13.27
N GLY A 209 0.89 14.34 -13.15
CA GLY A 209 -0.06 13.51 -13.88
C GLY A 209 -1.53 13.87 -13.67
N PRO A 210 -2.48 13.00 -14.07
CA PRO A 210 -3.90 13.27 -13.88
C PRO A 210 -4.26 13.31 -12.38
N THR A 211 -5.34 14.00 -12.05
CA THR A 211 -5.85 14.13 -10.68
C THR A 211 -7.14 13.35 -10.51
N LEU A 212 -7.13 12.39 -9.61
CA LEU A 212 -8.33 11.73 -9.11
C LEU A 212 -8.94 12.59 -8.00
N TRP A 213 -10.18 13.05 -8.15
CA TRP A 213 -10.90 13.79 -7.13
C TRP A 213 -11.84 12.87 -6.38
N LEU A 214 -11.85 12.98 -5.05
CA LEU A 214 -12.69 12.13 -4.20
C LEU A 214 -13.42 13.00 -3.16
N PRO A 215 -14.70 12.71 -2.89
CA PRO A 215 -15.42 13.35 -1.80
C PRO A 215 -15.01 12.77 -0.44
N LYS A 216 -14.79 13.66 0.53
CA LYS A 216 -14.50 13.30 1.92
C LYS A 216 -15.76 12.74 2.60
N GLY A 217 -15.58 11.63 3.31
CA GLY A 217 -16.59 10.98 4.12
C GLY A 217 -17.59 10.16 3.31
N GLU A 218 -17.43 10.10 1.99
CA GLU A 218 -18.30 9.35 1.10
C GLU A 218 -17.56 8.13 0.53
N THR A 219 -18.26 7.02 0.44
CA THR A 219 -17.71 5.74 0.03
C THR A 219 -17.54 5.68 -1.48
N VAL A 220 -16.32 5.43 -1.95
CA VAL A 220 -15.98 5.34 -3.38
C VAL A 220 -15.53 3.93 -3.70
N GLN A 221 -16.22 3.28 -4.65
CA GLN A 221 -15.76 2.02 -5.22
C GLN A 221 -14.90 2.30 -6.46
N PHE A 222 -13.67 1.77 -6.45
CA PHE A 222 -12.81 1.76 -7.62
C PHE A 222 -13.01 0.49 -8.42
N VAL A 223 -13.33 0.64 -9.70
CA VAL A 223 -13.39 -0.45 -10.68
C VAL A 223 -12.14 -0.34 -11.55
N LEU A 224 -11.24 -1.32 -11.45
CA LEU A 224 -9.91 -1.26 -12.03
C LEU A 224 -9.85 -2.06 -13.32
N THR A 225 -9.46 -1.41 -14.41
CA THR A 225 -9.34 -2.03 -15.73
C THR A 225 -8.09 -1.54 -16.45
N SER A 226 -7.52 -2.37 -17.33
CA SER A 226 -6.36 -2.01 -18.14
C SER A 226 -6.65 -2.18 -19.63
N ARG A 227 -6.07 -1.27 -20.43
CA ARG A 227 -6.15 -1.26 -21.90
C ARG A 227 -4.98 -1.95 -22.59
N ASP A 228 -3.98 -2.40 -21.85
CA ASP A 228 -2.76 -2.93 -22.47
C ASP A 228 -2.05 -3.96 -21.58
N VAL A 229 -1.30 -3.50 -20.59
CA VAL A 229 -0.41 -4.31 -19.73
C VAL A 229 -0.87 -4.25 -18.29
N ILE A 230 -0.25 -5.08 -17.43
CA ILE A 230 -0.53 -5.03 -15.99
C ILE A 230 0.04 -3.72 -15.43
N HIS A 231 -0.77 -3.03 -14.64
CA HIS A 231 -0.38 -1.91 -13.80
C HIS A 231 -0.76 -2.21 -12.35
N SER A 232 -0.47 -1.32 -11.40
CA SER A 232 -1.01 -1.43 -10.04
C SER A 232 -1.37 -0.07 -9.49
N PHE A 233 -2.64 0.09 -9.15
CA PHE A 233 -3.18 1.35 -8.66
C PHE A 233 -2.86 1.46 -7.17
N TRP A 234 -1.96 2.38 -6.83
CA TRP A 234 -1.52 2.57 -5.45
C TRP A 234 -1.58 4.04 -5.02
N VAL A 235 -2.51 4.32 -4.11
CA VAL A 235 -2.56 5.57 -3.36
C VAL A 235 -1.87 5.33 -2.02
N VAL A 236 -0.66 5.85 -1.88
CA VAL A 236 0.24 5.53 -0.75
C VAL A 236 -0.42 5.65 0.62
N PRO A 237 -1.12 6.77 0.97
CA PRO A 237 -1.74 6.92 2.28
C PRO A 237 -3.04 6.13 2.49
N PHE A 238 -3.57 5.44 1.46
CA PHE A 238 -4.68 4.49 1.64
C PHE A 238 -4.18 3.16 2.22
N LEU A 239 -2.86 2.93 2.22
CA LEU A 239 -2.22 1.69 2.65
C LEU A 239 -2.69 0.43 1.89
N MET A 240 -3.42 0.63 0.80
CA MET A 240 -3.98 -0.41 -0.05
C MET A 240 -3.54 -0.16 -1.49
N LYS A 241 -3.21 -1.25 -2.19
CA LYS A 241 -2.96 -1.26 -3.63
C LYS A 241 -3.68 -2.45 -4.23
N GLN A 242 -4.05 -2.34 -5.48
CA GLN A 242 -4.66 -3.44 -6.22
C GLN A 242 -4.16 -3.38 -7.66
N ASP A 243 -3.81 -4.54 -8.19
CA ASP A 243 -3.29 -4.64 -9.54
C ASP A 243 -4.41 -4.46 -10.57
N VAL A 244 -4.05 -3.81 -11.68
CA VAL A 244 -4.95 -3.44 -12.76
C VAL A 244 -4.57 -4.31 -13.95
N ILE A 245 -5.38 -5.33 -14.22
CA ILE A 245 -5.00 -6.45 -15.08
C ILE A 245 -5.84 -6.42 -16.37
N PRO A 246 -5.22 -6.46 -17.56
CA PRO A 246 -5.96 -6.53 -18.82
C PRO A 246 -6.88 -7.75 -18.84
N GLY A 247 -8.16 -7.52 -19.13
CA GLY A 247 -9.16 -8.58 -19.19
C GLY A 247 -9.56 -9.20 -17.84
N HIS A 248 -9.11 -8.66 -16.70
CA HIS A 248 -9.60 -9.05 -15.39
C HIS A 248 -9.91 -7.79 -14.55
N THR A 249 -11.21 -7.56 -14.30
CA THR A 249 -11.65 -6.40 -13.53
C THR A 249 -11.53 -6.65 -12.04
N ASN A 250 -10.61 -5.92 -11.41
CA ASN A 250 -10.49 -5.86 -9.97
C ASN A 250 -11.32 -4.70 -9.40
N SER A 251 -11.67 -4.76 -8.13
CA SER A 251 -12.30 -3.63 -7.44
C SER A 251 -11.99 -3.63 -5.95
N PHE A 252 -11.92 -2.44 -5.38
CA PHE A 252 -11.94 -2.26 -3.93
C PHE A 252 -12.63 -0.94 -3.60
N THR A 253 -13.04 -0.79 -2.34
CA THR A 253 -13.75 0.38 -1.86
C THR A 253 -12.93 1.08 -0.79
N VAL A 254 -12.99 2.41 -0.80
CA VAL A 254 -12.42 3.24 0.27
C VAL A 254 -13.37 4.36 0.67
N THR A 255 -13.19 4.85 1.89
CA THR A 255 -13.89 6.03 2.40
C THR A 255 -12.86 7.07 2.84
N PRO A 256 -12.51 8.05 1.99
CA PRO A 256 -11.51 9.06 2.32
C PRO A 256 -12.00 9.95 3.46
N ASN A 257 -11.22 10.12 4.53
CA ASN A 257 -11.67 10.87 5.72
C ASN A 257 -10.86 12.13 6.02
N LYS A 258 -9.85 12.42 5.19
CA LYS A 258 -8.97 13.59 5.36
C LYS A 258 -8.83 14.34 4.05
N GLU A 259 -9.21 15.62 4.05
CA GLU A 259 -9.01 16.49 2.90
C GLU A 259 -7.52 16.76 2.66
N GLY A 260 -7.17 16.99 1.40
CA GLY A 260 -5.81 17.26 0.99
C GLY A 260 -5.51 16.75 -0.41
N THR A 261 -4.26 16.91 -0.81
CA THR A 261 -3.72 16.32 -2.04
C THR A 261 -2.70 15.26 -1.66
N PHE A 262 -2.88 14.06 -2.20
CA PHE A 262 -2.06 12.89 -1.95
C PHE A 262 -1.48 12.37 -3.25
N MET A 263 -0.39 11.61 -3.13
CA MET A 263 0.29 11.06 -4.30
C MET A 263 -0.16 9.62 -4.56
N GLY A 264 -0.49 9.36 -5.81
CA GLY A 264 -0.66 8.05 -6.38
C GLY A 264 0.47 7.70 -7.34
N LYS A 265 0.73 6.40 -7.48
CA LYS A 265 1.74 5.88 -8.42
C LYS A 265 1.38 4.49 -8.90
N CYS A 266 1.96 4.10 -10.03
CA CYS A 266 1.99 2.71 -10.44
C CYS A 266 2.94 1.91 -9.53
N ALA A 267 2.52 0.70 -9.15
CA ALA A 267 3.29 -0.20 -8.27
C ALA A 267 3.66 -1.56 -8.90
N GLU A 268 3.36 -1.76 -10.19
CA GLU A 268 3.69 -2.96 -10.95
C GLU A 268 4.38 -2.56 -12.27
N LEU A 269 5.43 -3.28 -12.66
CA LEU A 269 6.27 -2.89 -13.80
C LEU A 269 5.47 -2.96 -15.13
N CYS A 270 5.29 -1.82 -15.78
CA CYS A 270 4.45 -1.68 -16.98
C CYS A 270 5.20 -1.20 -18.24
N GLY A 271 6.53 -1.14 -18.18
CA GLY A 271 7.41 -0.78 -19.30
C GLY A 271 8.28 0.45 -19.04
N GLN A 272 8.71 1.10 -20.12
CA GLN A 272 9.77 2.12 -20.10
C GLN A 272 9.45 3.32 -19.19
N ASP A 273 8.22 3.84 -19.24
CA ASP A 273 7.80 5.01 -18.46
C ASP A 273 7.12 4.62 -17.13
N HIS A 274 7.35 3.41 -16.61
CA HIS A 274 6.74 2.92 -15.36
C HIS A 274 6.85 3.92 -14.19
N SER A 275 8.03 4.52 -14.00
CA SER A 275 8.27 5.49 -12.92
C SER A 275 7.55 6.84 -13.11
N ARG A 276 7.03 7.11 -14.31
CA ARG A 276 6.33 8.35 -14.70
C ARG A 276 4.80 8.19 -14.70
N MET A 277 4.31 6.99 -14.36
CA MET A 277 2.88 6.72 -14.15
C MET A 277 2.42 7.21 -12.78
N LEU A 278 2.54 8.51 -12.59
CA LEU A 278 2.18 9.22 -11.38
C LEU A 278 0.80 9.88 -11.56
N PHE A 279 0.07 10.01 -10.46
CA PHE A 279 -1.20 10.72 -10.43
C PHE A 279 -1.39 11.36 -9.06
N ASN A 280 -2.33 12.28 -8.97
CA ASN A 280 -2.70 12.89 -7.69
C ASN A 280 -4.05 12.37 -7.25
N VAL A 281 -4.28 12.42 -5.95
CA VAL A 281 -5.57 12.16 -5.34
C VAL A 281 -5.94 13.37 -4.50
N LYS A 282 -6.97 14.10 -4.92
CA LYS A 282 -7.46 15.28 -4.23
C LYS A 282 -8.75 14.95 -3.50
N VAL A 283 -8.67 14.86 -2.18
CA VAL A 283 -9.82 14.64 -1.31
C VAL A 283 -10.37 16.01 -0.90
N VAL A 284 -11.64 16.26 -1.23
CA VAL A 284 -12.31 17.56 -1.05
C VAL A 284 -13.70 17.37 -0.42
N SER A 285 -14.37 18.46 -0.06
CA SER A 285 -15.77 18.39 0.37
C SER A 285 -16.68 17.87 -0.76
N PRO A 286 -17.80 17.20 -0.44
CA PRO A 286 -18.76 16.71 -1.44
C PRO A 286 -19.25 17.80 -2.41
N GLU A 287 -19.42 19.04 -1.93
CA GLU A 287 -19.84 20.18 -2.75
C GLU A 287 -18.78 20.54 -3.78
N ARG A 288 -17.50 20.57 -3.36
CA ARG A 288 -16.39 20.86 -4.26
C ARG A 288 -16.16 19.73 -5.26
N TYR A 289 -16.38 18.48 -4.85
CA TYR A 289 -16.34 17.33 -5.75
C TYR A 289 -17.38 17.47 -6.87
N LYS A 290 -18.66 17.72 -6.53
CA LYS A 290 -19.72 17.95 -7.51
C LYS A 290 -19.43 19.13 -8.43
N ALA A 291 -18.91 20.23 -7.89
CA ALA A 291 -18.50 21.39 -8.69
C ALA A 291 -17.39 21.02 -9.70
N HIS A 292 -16.42 20.20 -9.28
CA HIS A 292 -15.36 19.74 -10.16
C HIS A 292 -15.87 18.85 -11.31
N LEU A 293 -16.84 17.94 -11.06
CA LEU A 293 -17.44 17.15 -12.13
C LEU A 293 -18.11 18.04 -13.19
N LYS A 294 -18.79 19.11 -12.76
CA LYS A 294 -19.36 20.12 -13.68
C LYS A 294 -18.28 20.89 -14.46
N GLU A 295 -17.14 21.18 -13.84
CA GLU A 295 -15.98 21.78 -14.53
C GLU A 295 -15.41 20.86 -15.62
N LEU A 296 -15.32 19.54 -15.37
CA LEU A 296 -14.89 18.56 -16.38
C LEU A 296 -15.87 18.54 -17.56
N ALA A 297 -17.17 18.50 -17.28
CA ALA A 297 -18.20 18.56 -18.31
C ALA A 297 -18.10 19.85 -19.15
N ALA A 298 -17.91 21.01 -18.49
CA ALA A 298 -17.76 22.31 -19.16
C ALA A 298 -16.49 22.39 -20.05
N LYS A 299 -15.46 21.59 -19.74
CA LYS A 299 -14.26 21.45 -20.59
C LYS A 299 -14.46 20.48 -21.77
N GLY A 300 -15.64 19.89 -21.91
CA GLY A 300 -15.92 18.87 -22.92
C GLY A 300 -15.38 17.47 -22.58
N GLN A 301 -14.98 17.24 -21.33
CA GLN A 301 -14.52 15.92 -20.87
C GLN A 301 -15.70 15.06 -20.41
N THR A 302 -16.68 14.89 -21.29
CA THR A 302 -17.92 14.14 -21.05
C THR A 302 -17.81 12.70 -21.53
N GLY A 303 -18.61 11.79 -20.96
CA GLY A 303 -18.55 10.37 -21.26
C GLY A 303 -17.39 9.67 -20.55
N TYR A 304 -16.82 8.66 -21.20
CA TYR A 304 -15.82 7.76 -20.61
C TYR A 304 -14.65 7.54 -21.56
N GLN A 305 -13.45 7.38 -21.00
CA GLN A 305 -12.31 6.80 -21.71
C GLN A 305 -12.49 5.28 -21.84
N PRO A 306 -11.96 4.66 -22.91
CA PRO A 306 -12.07 3.21 -23.09
C PRO A 306 -11.54 2.47 -21.85
N ALA A 307 -12.40 1.72 -21.17
CA ALA A 307 -12.09 1.11 -19.90
C ALA A 307 -11.04 -0.01 -20.04
N GLY A 308 -10.99 -0.69 -21.17
CA GLY A 308 -10.03 -1.79 -21.37
C GLY A 308 -9.96 -2.27 -22.80
N ILE A 309 -9.31 -3.41 -22.98
CA ILE A 309 -9.29 -4.12 -24.26
C ILE A 309 -10.62 -4.83 -24.51
N ALA A 310 -11.04 -4.86 -25.77
CA ALA A 310 -12.12 -5.74 -26.19
C ALA A 310 -11.69 -7.20 -25.94
N GLN A 311 -12.49 -7.95 -25.19
CA GLN A 311 -12.28 -9.39 -25.02
C GLN A 311 -12.75 -10.11 -26.29
N THR A 312 -11.84 -10.36 -27.23
CA THR A 312 -12.15 -10.88 -28.57
C THR A 312 -12.30 -12.40 -28.65
N ASP A 313 -12.17 -13.12 -27.53
CA ASP A 313 -12.14 -14.59 -27.50
C ASP A 313 -12.86 -15.20 -26.28
N HIS A 314 -12.82 -16.53 -26.14
CA HIS A 314 -13.37 -17.30 -25.01
C HIS A 314 -12.87 -16.82 -23.62
N ALA A 315 -11.82 -16.00 -23.56
CA ALA A 315 -11.43 -15.22 -22.40
C ALA A 315 -12.37 -14.03 -22.11
N LYS A 316 -13.69 -14.22 -22.31
CA LYS A 316 -14.67 -13.50 -21.50
C LYS A 316 -14.30 -13.84 -20.05
N ASN A 317 -14.26 -12.83 -19.16
CA ASN A 317 -14.10 -13.05 -17.73
C ASN A 317 -14.75 -14.40 -17.36
N ALA A 318 -13.97 -15.38 -16.89
CA ALA A 318 -14.51 -16.70 -16.52
C ALA A 318 -15.61 -16.59 -15.44
N GLU A 319 -15.75 -15.39 -14.86
CA GLU A 319 -16.93 -14.90 -14.18
C GLU A 319 -18.12 -14.87 -15.14
N THR A 320 -18.87 -15.98 -15.12
CA THR A 320 -20.14 -16.14 -15.83
C THR A 320 -21.02 -14.90 -15.69
N LYS A 321 -21.58 -14.43 -16.82
CA LYS A 321 -22.59 -13.37 -16.92
C LYS A 321 -23.94 -13.70 -16.24
N ASN A 322 -23.94 -14.51 -15.18
CA ASN A 322 -25.16 -15.08 -14.61
C ASN A 322 -25.30 -14.83 -13.10
N LYS A 323 -26.38 -14.08 -12.82
CA LYS A 323 -27.22 -13.99 -11.61
C LYS A 323 -26.67 -13.20 -10.42
#